data_AF-A0A9J2P0M6-F1
#
_entry.id   AF-A0A9J2P0M6-F1
#
_cell.length_a   1.000
_cell.length_b   1.000
_cell.length_c   1.000
_cell.angle_alpha   90.00
_cell.angle_beta   90.00
_cell.angle_gamma   90.00
#
_symmetry.space_group_name_H-M   'P 1'
#
loop_
_entity.id
_entity.type
_entity.pdbx_description
1 polymer ?
#
loop_
_entity_poly.entity_id
_entity_poly.type
_entity_poly.pdbx_seq_one_letter_code
_entity_poly.pdbx_strand_id
1 'polypeptide(L)'
;MGENVSPNQEHVVDDTVISKSSMPKGKQLSYKEKSSIHFVGQDDPPFIKKLKQQVGYKAPATIKDKFASTPADGYLEDREEDDLSTVKEEDRPQIVVLDEKNDMNEKQVAEELQKKQNEKDRQLILESKIIFKKPQKRQATEDAETVAEKKCRNANAEKPSPNSRLLSFGDEEDDT
;
A
#
# COMPACT_ATOMS: atom_id res chain seq x y z
N MET A 1 -38.29 -64.84 -39.21
CA MET A 1 -38.65 -63.53 -39.80
C MET A 1 -38.90 -62.58 -38.63
N GLY A 2 -38.18 -61.50 -38.37
CA GLY A 2 -36.97 -60.92 -38.98
C GLY A 2 -36.29 -60.06 -37.90
N GLU A 3 -34.97 -59.96 -37.98
CA GLU A 3 -34.12 -59.21 -37.06
C GLU A 3 -34.31 -57.70 -37.27
N ASN A 4 -34.57 -56.96 -36.19
CA ASN A 4 -34.53 -55.50 -36.21
C ASN A 4 -33.08 -55.04 -36.00
N VAL A 5 -32.38 -54.77 -37.10
CA VAL A 5 -31.09 -54.08 -37.10
C VAL A 5 -31.37 -52.59 -37.17
N SER A 6 -31.07 -51.86 -36.09
CA SER A 6 -31.10 -50.40 -36.05
C SER A 6 -30.08 -49.82 -37.04
N PRO A 7 -30.46 -48.88 -37.92
CA PRO A 7 -29.50 -48.22 -38.80
C PRO A 7 -28.69 -47.17 -38.03
N ASN A 8 -27.39 -47.14 -38.36
CA ASN A 8 -26.37 -46.20 -37.90
C ASN A 8 -26.85 -44.74 -37.92
N GLN A 9 -26.60 -44.03 -36.82
CA GLN A 9 -26.72 -42.59 -36.75
C GLN A 9 -25.42 -41.98 -37.32
N GLU A 10 -25.46 -41.57 -38.59
CA GLU A 10 -24.40 -40.76 -39.20
C GLU A 10 -24.25 -39.45 -38.42
N HIS A 11 -23.03 -39.20 -37.95
CA HIS A 11 -22.65 -37.96 -37.30
C HIS A 11 -22.50 -36.89 -38.38
N VAL A 12 -23.54 -36.07 -38.55
CA VAL A 12 -23.47 -34.86 -39.40
C VAL A 12 -22.58 -33.87 -38.67
N VAL A 13 -21.39 -33.64 -39.22
CA VAL A 13 -20.55 -32.51 -38.83
C VAL A 13 -21.26 -31.23 -39.26
N ASP A 14 -21.84 -30.51 -38.30
CA ASP A 14 -22.38 -29.19 -38.55
C ASP A 14 -21.22 -28.22 -38.83
N ASP A 15 -20.93 -28.03 -40.12
CA ASP A 15 -20.08 -26.95 -40.64
C ASP A 15 -20.67 -25.62 -40.17
N THR A 16 -20.17 -25.14 -39.03
CA THR A 16 -20.52 -23.83 -38.49
C THR A 16 -19.90 -22.78 -39.40
N VAL A 17 -20.67 -22.36 -40.41
CA VAL A 17 -20.39 -21.19 -41.24
C VAL A 17 -20.30 -19.99 -40.31
N ILE A 18 -19.08 -19.53 -40.05
CA ILE A 18 -18.82 -18.28 -39.32
C ILE A 18 -19.36 -17.14 -40.19
N SER A 19 -20.61 -16.76 -39.96
CA SER A 19 -21.20 -15.57 -40.55
C SER A 19 -20.39 -14.35 -40.10
N LYS A 20 -19.67 -13.75 -41.05
CA LYS A 20 -18.99 -12.47 -40.83
C LYS A 20 -20.07 -11.40 -40.68
N SER A 21 -20.49 -11.10 -39.46
CA SER A 21 -21.37 -9.98 -39.19
C SER A 21 -20.66 -8.67 -39.58
N SER A 22 -21.24 -7.95 -40.54
CA SER A 22 -20.81 -6.61 -40.93
C SER A 22 -21.07 -5.65 -39.77
N MET A 23 -20.02 -5.25 -39.05
CA MET A 23 -20.12 -4.24 -37.99
C MET A 23 -20.69 -2.92 -38.56
N PRO A 24 -21.60 -2.24 -37.85
CA PRO A 24 -22.12 -0.95 -38.29
C PRO A 24 -20.97 0.07 -38.35
N LYS A 25 -20.78 0.70 -39.51
CA LYS A 25 -19.79 1.76 -39.69
C LYS A 25 -20.24 2.97 -38.87
N GLY A 26 -19.54 3.22 -37.76
CA GLY A 26 -19.80 4.38 -36.90
C GLY A 26 -19.67 5.70 -37.67
N LYS A 27 -20.45 6.70 -37.27
CA LYS A 27 -20.39 8.05 -37.82
C LYS A 27 -18.97 8.60 -37.66
N GLN A 28 -18.33 8.99 -38.76
CA GLN A 28 -17.00 9.59 -38.73
C GLN A 28 -17.11 11.01 -38.16
N LEU A 29 -16.56 11.20 -36.96
CA LEU A 29 -16.49 12.52 -36.32
C LEU A 29 -15.37 13.36 -36.96
N SER A 30 -15.61 14.66 -37.10
CA SER A 30 -14.60 15.63 -37.54
C SER A 30 -13.50 15.80 -36.48
N TYR A 31 -12.36 16.37 -36.88
CA TYR A 31 -11.22 16.58 -35.98
C TYR A 31 -11.58 17.38 -34.71
N LYS A 32 -12.41 18.42 -34.86
CA LYS A 32 -12.88 19.26 -33.73
C LYS A 32 -13.83 18.51 -32.79
N GLU A 33 -14.62 17.58 -33.32
CA GLU A 33 -15.52 16.74 -32.53
C GLU A 33 -14.77 15.62 -31.81
N LYS A 34 -13.67 15.13 -32.39
CA LYS A 34 -12.79 14.14 -31.76
C LYS A 34 -11.97 14.75 -30.62
N SER A 35 -11.57 16.01 -30.73
CA SER A 35 -10.75 16.68 -29.71
C SER A 35 -11.43 16.88 -28.36
N SER A 36 -12.77 16.79 -28.28
CA SER A 36 -13.51 16.93 -27.01
C SER A 36 -13.87 15.59 -26.34
N ILE A 37 -13.54 14.45 -26.95
CA ILE A 37 -13.86 13.11 -26.44
C ILE A 37 -12.73 12.60 -25.57
N HIS A 38 -12.99 12.44 -24.28
CA HIS A 38 -12.01 11.97 -23.29
C HIS A 38 -12.09 10.45 -23.05
N PHE A 39 -13.28 9.86 -23.24
CA PHE A 39 -13.52 8.45 -23.02
C PHE A 39 -14.58 7.92 -23.97
N VAL A 40 -14.33 6.75 -24.56
CA VAL A 40 -15.30 6.01 -25.38
C VAL A 40 -15.56 4.68 -24.69
N GLY A 41 -16.70 4.57 -24.03
CA GLY A 41 -17.12 3.33 -23.37
C GLY A 41 -17.58 2.31 -24.40
N GLN A 42 -16.65 1.53 -24.94
CA GLN A 42 -16.99 0.35 -25.74
C GLN A 42 -17.27 -0.84 -24.81
N ASP A 43 -18.28 -1.63 -25.14
CA ASP A 43 -18.52 -2.90 -24.47
C ASP A 43 -17.36 -3.88 -24.68
N ASP A 44 -17.19 -4.81 -23.74
CA ASP A 44 -16.20 -5.86 -23.88
C ASP A 44 -16.41 -6.67 -25.18
N PRO A 45 -15.33 -6.98 -25.92
CA PRO A 45 -15.40 -7.88 -27.07
C PRO A 45 -15.86 -9.29 -26.65
N PRO A 46 -16.43 -10.08 -27.57
CA PRO A 46 -17.07 -11.35 -27.25
C PRO A 46 -16.15 -12.38 -26.58
N PHE A 47 -14.84 -12.35 -26.87
CA PHE A 47 -13.88 -13.24 -26.21
C PHE A 47 -13.68 -12.91 -24.73
N ILE A 48 -13.62 -11.62 -24.36
CA ILE A 48 -13.47 -11.17 -22.97
C ILE A 48 -14.74 -11.49 -22.19
N LYS A 49 -15.92 -11.36 -22.80
CA LYS A 49 -17.20 -11.76 -22.18
C LYS A 49 -17.22 -13.25 -21.82
N LYS A 50 -16.81 -14.13 -22.75
CA LYS A 50 -16.70 -15.58 -22.52
C LYS A 50 -15.67 -15.90 -21.43
N LEU A 51 -14.52 -15.24 -21.45
CA LEU A 51 -13.46 -15.42 -20.45
C LEU A 51 -13.95 -15.02 -19.06
N LYS A 52 -14.56 -13.83 -18.92
CA LYS A 52 -15.15 -13.33 -17.66
C LYS A 52 -16.19 -14.31 -17.10
N GLN A 53 -17.01 -14.91 -17.95
CA GLN A 53 -17.98 -15.93 -17.54
C GLN A 53 -17.30 -17.22 -17.08
N GLN A 54 -16.31 -17.73 -17.81
CA GLN A 54 -15.60 -18.97 -17.46
C GLN A 54 -14.81 -18.85 -16.14
N VAL A 55 -14.21 -17.70 -15.88
CA VAL A 55 -13.43 -17.44 -14.66
C VAL A 55 -14.28 -16.95 -13.49
N GLY A 56 -15.60 -16.82 -13.67
CA GLY A 56 -16.51 -16.35 -12.62
C GLY A 56 -16.29 -14.89 -12.20
N TYR A 57 -15.80 -14.03 -13.10
CA TYR A 57 -15.51 -12.63 -12.80
C TYR A 57 -16.77 -11.90 -12.29
N LYS A 58 -16.67 -11.32 -11.09
CA LYS A 58 -17.67 -10.40 -10.52
C LYS A 58 -17.08 -8.99 -10.55
N ALA A 59 -17.81 -8.04 -11.14
CA ALA A 59 -17.39 -6.64 -11.13
C ALA A 59 -17.26 -6.16 -9.67
N PRO A 60 -16.24 -5.35 -9.35
CA PRO A 60 -16.08 -4.83 -8.01
C PRO A 60 -17.31 -4.00 -7.61
N ALA A 61 -17.61 -3.98 -6.30
CA ALA A 61 -18.69 -3.18 -5.75
C ALA A 61 -18.56 -1.73 -6.25
N THR A 62 -19.56 -1.29 -7.01
CA THR A 62 -19.59 0.08 -7.54
C THR A 62 -19.97 1.02 -6.40
N ILE A 63 -19.58 2.30 -6.49
CA ILE A 63 -19.92 3.32 -5.48
C ILE A 63 -21.44 3.34 -5.17
N LYS A 64 -22.30 3.09 -6.17
CA LYS A 64 -23.76 2.99 -6.02
C LYS A 64 -24.22 1.84 -5.11
N ASP A 65 -23.48 0.74 -5.07
CA ASP A 65 -23.76 -0.44 -4.25
C ASP A 65 -23.56 -0.12 -2.75
N LYS A 66 -22.62 0.78 -2.44
CA LYS A 66 -22.39 1.28 -1.08
C LYS A 66 -23.58 2.07 -0.53
N PHE A 67 -24.37 2.71 -1.39
CA PHE A 67 -25.54 3.50 -1.00
C PHE A 67 -26.84 2.69 -0.99
N ALA A 68 -26.88 1.54 -1.67
CA ALA A 68 -28.07 0.69 -1.71
C ALA A 68 -28.25 -0.14 -0.43
N SER A 69 -27.16 -0.40 0.30
CA SER A 69 -27.17 -1.25 1.49
C SER A 69 -27.37 -0.49 2.81
N THR A 70 -27.45 0.84 2.80
CA THR A 70 -27.89 1.60 3.97
C THR A 70 -29.41 1.70 3.92
N PRO A 71 -30.17 0.91 4.72
CA PRO A 71 -31.57 1.22 4.94
C PRO A 71 -31.65 2.67 5.44
N ALA A 72 -32.51 3.47 4.82
CA ALA A 72 -32.74 4.88 5.14
C ALA A 72 -33.39 5.09 6.53
N ASP A 73 -33.43 4.05 7.36
CA ASP A 73 -34.06 3.99 8.67
C ASP A 73 -33.08 3.29 9.62
N GLY A 74 -32.33 4.08 10.39
CA GLY A 74 -31.34 3.54 11.33
C GLY A 74 -30.03 4.31 11.38
N TYR A 75 -30.08 5.64 11.47
CA TYR A 75 -29.13 6.33 12.35
C TYR A 75 -29.47 5.88 13.78
N LEU A 76 -29.01 4.69 14.17
CA LEU A 76 -28.95 4.33 15.58
C LEU A 76 -27.87 5.23 16.18
N GLU A 77 -28.29 6.03 17.16
CA GLU A 77 -27.44 6.93 17.92
C GLU A 77 -26.10 6.25 18.29
N ASP A 78 -24.99 6.97 18.09
CA ASP A 78 -23.56 6.64 18.30
C ASP A 78 -23.18 6.11 19.72
N ARG A 79 -24.10 5.49 20.46
CA ARG A 79 -23.87 5.05 21.84
C ARG A 79 -23.45 3.59 21.96
N GLU A 80 -23.77 2.76 20.97
CA GLU A 80 -23.45 1.32 20.96
C GLU A 80 -22.14 1.03 20.19
N GLU A 81 -21.59 1.99 19.44
CA GLU A 81 -20.35 1.76 18.64
C GLU A 81 -19.10 1.56 19.50
N ASP A 82 -19.09 2.07 20.74
CA ASP A 82 -18.01 1.85 21.71
C ASP A 82 -18.12 0.51 22.46
N ASP A 83 -19.21 -0.24 22.27
CA ASP A 83 -19.33 -1.58 22.86
C ASP A 83 -18.54 -2.60 22.05
N LEU A 84 -17.38 -3.00 22.59
CA LEU A 84 -16.52 -4.05 22.04
C LEU A 84 -17.26 -5.39 21.83
N SER A 85 -18.43 -5.60 22.44
CA SER A 85 -19.26 -6.79 22.21
C SER A 85 -19.87 -6.84 20.80
N THR A 86 -20.09 -5.67 20.18
CA THR A 86 -20.66 -5.53 18.84
C THR A 86 -19.60 -5.63 17.73
N VAL A 87 -18.34 -5.35 18.07
CA VAL A 87 -17.19 -5.44 17.17
C VAL A 87 -16.77 -6.90 16.98
N LYS A 88 -16.46 -7.27 15.73
CA LYS A 88 -15.95 -8.61 15.40
C LYS A 88 -14.68 -8.93 16.16
N GLU A 89 -14.51 -10.18 16.58
CA GLU A 89 -13.37 -10.59 17.43
C GLU A 89 -12.00 -10.25 16.82
N GLU A 90 -11.87 -10.37 15.49
CA GLU A 90 -10.66 -10.02 14.74
C GLU A 90 -10.36 -8.52 14.68
N ASP A 91 -11.38 -7.68 14.83
CA ASP A 91 -11.27 -6.22 14.77
C ASP A 91 -11.09 -5.61 16.18
N ARG A 92 -11.27 -6.39 17.25
CA ARG A 92 -11.02 -5.94 18.63
C ARG A 92 -9.53 -5.81 18.91
N PRO A 93 -9.10 -4.81 19.70
CA PRO A 93 -7.70 -4.67 20.06
C PRO A 93 -7.22 -5.84 20.94
N GLN A 94 -5.99 -6.30 20.69
CA GLN A 94 -5.36 -7.31 21.55
C GLN A 94 -4.89 -6.68 22.86
N ILE A 95 -5.48 -7.11 23.98
CA ILE A 95 -5.08 -6.68 25.32
C ILE A 95 -4.12 -7.72 25.91
N VAL A 96 -2.87 -7.30 26.15
CA VAL A 96 -1.87 -8.13 26.84
C VAL A 96 -1.77 -7.63 28.28
N VAL A 97 -2.08 -8.50 29.24
CA VAL A 97 -1.92 -8.24 30.67
C VAL A 97 -0.60 -8.86 31.11
N LEU A 98 0.29 -8.05 31.70
CA LEU A 98 1.58 -8.51 32.18
C LEU A 98 1.44 -9.22 33.53
N ASP A 99 2.04 -10.39 33.65
CA ASP A 99 2.14 -11.15 34.89
C ASP A 99 3.29 -10.61 35.75
N GLU A 100 2.99 -10.04 36.92
CA GLU A 100 4.01 -9.44 37.81
C GLU A 100 5.13 -10.41 38.25
N LYS A 101 4.87 -11.73 38.19
CA LYS A 101 5.82 -12.78 38.61
C LYS A 101 6.68 -13.31 37.47
N ASN A 102 6.16 -13.32 36.25
CA ASN A 102 6.79 -13.96 35.10
C ASN A 102 7.36 -12.92 34.12
N ASP A 103 6.69 -11.79 33.97
CA ASP A 103 7.07 -10.75 33.03
C ASP A 103 8.01 -9.72 33.68
N MET A 104 8.97 -9.24 32.89
CA MET A 104 9.92 -8.23 33.35
C MET A 104 9.29 -6.84 33.29
N ASN A 105 9.51 -6.06 34.35
CA ASN A 105 9.13 -4.65 34.37
C ASN A 105 10.10 -3.81 33.52
N GLU A 106 9.69 -2.61 33.09
CA GLU A 106 10.45 -1.69 32.24
C GLU A 106 11.90 -1.48 32.73
N LYS A 107 12.08 -1.30 34.04
CA LYS A 107 13.40 -1.13 34.66
C LYS A 107 14.30 -2.36 34.50
N GLN A 108 13.73 -3.55 34.72
CA GLN A 108 14.46 -4.81 34.58
C GLN A 108 14.86 -5.06 33.13
N VAL A 109 13.96 -4.73 32.19
CA VAL A 109 14.24 -4.79 30.74
C VAL A 109 15.40 -3.87 30.37
N ALA A 110 15.39 -2.63 30.86
CA ALA A 110 16.48 -1.67 30.60
C ALA A 110 17.83 -2.16 31.15
N GLU A 111 17.84 -2.69 32.37
CA GLU A 111 19.03 -3.27 32.99
C GLU A 111 19.55 -4.50 32.22
N GLU A 112 18.67 -5.41 31.80
CA GLU A 112 19.07 -6.56 30.99
C GLU A 112 19.64 -6.14 29.64
N LEU A 113 19.02 -5.16 28.99
CA LEU A 113 19.50 -4.62 27.71
C LEU A 113 20.90 -4.04 27.88
N GLN A 114 21.12 -3.26 28.95
CA GLN A 114 22.44 -2.70 29.27
C GLN A 114 23.47 -3.79 29.59
N LYS A 115 23.11 -4.81 30.38
CA LYS A 115 23.98 -5.96 30.66
C LYS A 115 24.36 -6.71 29.37
N LYS A 116 23.39 -6.96 28.49
CA LYS A 116 23.62 -7.60 27.17
C LYS A 116 24.49 -6.76 26.25
N GLN A 117 24.42 -5.43 26.32
CA GLN A 117 25.30 -4.53 25.58
C GLN A 117 26.72 -4.54 26.14
N ASN A 118 26.86 -4.47 27.46
CA ASN A 118 28.16 -4.51 28.13
C ASN A 118 28.89 -5.84 27.87
N GLU A 119 28.17 -6.97 27.85
CA GLU A 119 28.75 -8.27 27.53
C GLU A 119 29.22 -8.35 26.08
N LYS A 120 28.44 -7.83 25.12
CA LYS A 120 28.88 -7.71 23.73
C LYS A 120 30.12 -6.82 23.59
N ASP A 121 30.14 -5.68 24.28
CA ASP A 121 31.27 -4.76 24.27
C ASP A 121 32.52 -5.44 24.88
N ARG A 122 32.36 -6.24 25.95
CA ARG A 122 33.45 -7.08 26.52
C ARG A 122 33.95 -8.12 25.53
N GLN A 123 33.06 -8.83 24.84
CA GLN A 123 33.43 -9.81 23.82
C GLN A 123 34.22 -9.15 22.69
N LEU A 124 33.80 -7.97 22.23
CA LEU A 124 34.52 -7.20 21.22
C LEU A 124 35.92 -6.77 21.71
N ILE A 125 36.07 -6.40 22.98
CA ILE A 125 37.38 -6.08 23.58
C ILE A 125 38.28 -7.32 23.62
N LEU A 126 37.75 -8.50 23.99
CA LEU A 126 38.51 -9.75 23.96
C LEU A 126 38.94 -10.11 22.53
N GLU A 127 38.08 -9.88 21.54
CA GLU A 127 38.41 -9.99 20.12
C GLU A 127 39.33 -8.87 19.60
N SER A 128 39.77 -7.95 20.47
CA SER A 128 40.59 -6.78 20.13
C SER A 128 39.95 -5.85 19.07
N LYS A 129 38.62 -5.81 18.98
CA LYS A 129 37.83 -4.97 18.06
C LYS A 129 37.34 -3.68 18.73
N ILE A 130 38.17 -2.67 18.59
CA ILE A 130 38.01 -1.21 18.78
C ILE A 130 36.78 -0.51 18.16
N ILE A 131 35.58 -0.43 18.75
CA ILE A 131 34.47 0.38 18.18
C ILE A 131 34.22 1.68 18.97
N PHE A 132 34.50 2.83 18.35
CA PHE A 132 34.16 4.15 18.91
C PHE A 132 32.69 4.50 18.62
N LYS A 133 31.86 4.48 19.67
CA LYS A 133 30.46 4.94 19.59
C LYS A 133 30.42 6.47 19.70
N LYS A 134 29.52 7.09 18.93
CA LYS A 134 29.25 8.53 19.00
C LYS A 134 28.77 8.90 20.42
N PRO A 135 29.24 10.02 21.01
CA PRO A 135 28.72 10.47 22.30
C PRO A 135 27.22 10.77 22.22
N GLN A 136 26.45 10.24 23.17
CA GLN A 136 25.03 10.58 23.29
C GLN A 136 24.89 12.04 23.75
N LYS A 137 23.96 12.77 23.12
CA LYS A 137 23.60 14.12 23.58
C LYS A 137 22.99 13.99 24.99
N ARG A 138 23.48 14.79 25.94
CA ARG A 138 22.87 14.90 27.26
C ARG A 138 21.44 15.43 27.07
N GLN A 139 20.47 14.81 27.73
CA GLN A 139 19.13 15.40 27.86
C GLN A 139 19.30 16.70 28.67
N ALA A 140 18.70 17.79 28.20
CA ALA A 140 18.79 19.07 28.87
C ALA A 140 17.98 19.00 30.19
N THR A 141 18.66 18.69 31.28
CA THR A 141 18.23 19.13 32.60
C THR A 141 18.57 20.62 32.70
N GLU A 142 17.60 21.44 33.10
CA GLU A 142 17.62 22.92 33.06
C GLU A 142 18.70 23.60 33.92
N ASP A 143 19.65 22.86 34.47
CA ASP A 143 20.74 23.37 35.29
C ASP A 143 22.10 23.12 34.63
N ALA A 144 22.34 23.77 33.49
CA ALA A 144 23.68 23.88 32.92
C ALA A 144 23.82 25.18 32.10
N GLU A 145 23.49 26.31 32.72
CA GLU A 145 24.10 27.56 32.28
C GLU A 145 25.60 27.51 32.57
N THR A 146 26.37 27.94 31.57
CA THR A 146 27.82 28.19 31.55
C THR A 146 28.74 27.07 31.03
N VAL A 147 29.38 27.43 29.91
CA VAL A 147 30.63 26.91 29.31
C VAL A 147 30.53 25.72 28.35
N ALA A 148 30.12 26.01 27.11
CA ALA A 148 30.60 25.28 25.93
C ALA A 148 30.67 26.16 24.67
N GLU A 149 31.22 27.37 24.77
CA GLU A 149 31.79 28.05 23.60
C GLU A 149 33.16 27.44 23.29
N LYS A 150 33.21 26.40 22.44
CA LYS A 150 34.41 26.10 21.62
C LYS A 150 34.02 25.58 20.24
N LYS A 151 33.91 26.57 19.35
CA LYS A 151 34.14 26.60 17.90
C LYS A 151 35.08 25.49 17.39
N CYS A 152 34.57 24.67 16.46
CA CYS A 152 35.33 24.02 15.39
C CYS A 152 34.43 23.87 14.13
N ARG A 153 33.98 24.99 13.54
CA ARG A 153 33.64 25.03 12.11
C ARG A 153 34.86 25.53 11.36
N ASN A 154 35.82 24.65 11.12
CA ASN A 154 36.70 24.77 9.97
C ASN A 154 36.06 23.95 8.84
N ALA A 155 35.01 24.49 8.24
CA ALA A 155 34.62 24.11 6.89
C ALA A 155 35.18 25.20 6.00
N ASN A 156 36.36 24.95 5.46
CA ASN A 156 36.90 25.68 4.33
C ASN A 156 35.81 25.61 3.24
N ALA A 157 35.06 26.70 3.06
CA ALA A 157 34.01 26.79 2.06
C ALA A 157 34.67 27.01 0.70
N GLU A 158 35.37 25.99 0.22
CA GLU A 158 35.62 25.82 -1.20
C GLU A 158 34.24 25.69 -1.85
N LYS A 159 33.92 26.66 -2.72
CA LYS A 159 32.67 26.65 -3.48
C LYS A 159 32.58 25.30 -4.19
N PRO A 160 31.54 24.48 -3.96
CA PRO A 160 31.38 23.26 -4.73
C PRO A 160 31.27 23.66 -6.20
N SER A 161 32.13 23.10 -7.05
CA SER A 161 32.04 23.29 -8.49
C SER A 161 30.59 22.98 -8.91
N PRO A 162 29.88 23.89 -9.59
CA PRO A 162 28.48 23.67 -9.91
C PRO A 162 28.40 22.46 -10.85
N ASN A 163 27.83 21.37 -10.35
CA ASN A 163 27.49 20.23 -11.17
C ASN A 163 26.42 20.69 -12.16
N SER A 164 26.77 20.79 -13.44
CA SER A 164 25.88 21.24 -14.53
C SER A 164 24.64 20.35 -14.76
N ARG A 165 24.50 19.27 -13.99
CA ARG A 165 23.34 18.36 -13.96
C ARG A 165 22.34 18.65 -12.85
N LEU A 166 22.69 19.52 -11.90
CA LEU A 166 21.79 19.91 -10.81
C LEU A 166 21.17 21.25 -11.16
N LEU A 167 19.84 21.30 -11.22
CA LEU A 167 19.10 22.54 -11.37
C LEU A 167 19.25 23.34 -10.08
N SER A 168 19.90 24.50 -10.14
CA SER A 168 19.94 25.46 -9.05
C SER A 168 18.60 26.17 -8.97
N PHE A 169 17.78 25.79 -8.00
CA PHE A 169 16.56 26.54 -7.66
C PHE A 169 16.93 27.66 -6.69
N GLY A 170 16.93 28.90 -7.17
CA GLY A 170 16.83 30.12 -6.37
C GLY A 170 18.02 31.08 -6.45
N ASP A 171 17.93 32.07 -7.36
CA ASP A 171 18.35 33.47 -7.15
C ASP A 171 17.72 34.35 -8.26
N GLU A 172 16.39 34.45 -8.25
CA GLU A 172 15.63 35.44 -9.05
C GLU A 172 14.63 36.10 -8.09
N GLU A 173 15.18 36.83 -7.12
CA GLU A 173 14.48 37.97 -6.50
C GLU A 173 15.03 39.26 -7.15
N ASP A 174 14.11 40.20 -7.41
CA ASP A 174 14.29 41.58 -7.91
C ASP A 174 14.70 41.78 -9.38
N ASP A 175 13.72 41.65 -10.28
CA ASP A 175 13.43 42.68 -11.31
C ASP A 175 12.10 42.33 -12.03
N THR A 176 10.95 42.74 -11.48
CA THR A 176 9.75 43.32 -12.15
C THR A 176 8.62 43.58 -11.16
#